data_AF-A0A2E0A4Z0-F1
#
_entry.id   AF-A0A2E0A4Z0-F1
#
_cell.length_a   1.000
_cell.length_b   1.000
_cell.length_c   1.000
_cell.angle_alpha   90.00
_cell.angle_beta   90.00
_cell.angle_gamma   90.00
#
_symmetry.space_group_name_H-M   'P 1'
#
loop_
_entity.id
_entity.type
_entity.pdbx_description
1 polymer ?
#
loop_
_entity_poly.entity_id
_entity_poly.type
_entity_poly.pdbx_seq_one_letter_code
_entity_poly.pdbx_strand_id
1 'polypeptide(L)'
;MNDSIQKKKPSKLKKFAAFVFLFGGGLVVLGALMEGSNNLPSCESSDAKSTLSEAFNNSQFARMMSLGVVEVYGTKTITSSPELNTCEASITLNNAQSVDVSYRLEKRSDGMYMLTFEVKD
;
A
#
# COMPACT_ATOMS: atom_id res chain seq x y z
N MET A 1 -30.53 7.38 -32.17
CA MET A 1 -29.16 6.87 -31.96
C MET A 1 -28.50 7.77 -30.93
N ASN A 2 -28.18 7.18 -29.79
CA ASN A 2 -27.73 7.81 -28.56
C ASN A 2 -26.22 7.57 -28.46
N ASP A 3 -25.40 8.62 -28.49
CA ASP A 3 -23.99 8.50 -28.15
C ASP A 3 -23.60 9.69 -27.27
N SER A 4 -23.53 9.39 -25.97
CA SER A 4 -23.25 10.35 -24.91
C SER A 4 -21.74 10.48 -24.72
N ILE A 5 -21.22 11.67 -25.01
CA ILE A 5 -19.84 12.08 -24.77
C ILE A 5 -19.56 12.06 -23.25
N GLN A 6 -18.81 11.05 -22.80
CA GLN A 6 -18.28 10.93 -21.44
C GLN A 6 -17.26 12.06 -21.16
N LYS A 7 -17.69 13.08 -20.42
CA LYS A 7 -16.82 14.14 -19.89
C LYS A 7 -15.86 13.55 -18.84
N LYS A 8 -14.56 13.45 -19.18
CA LYS A 8 -13.49 13.19 -18.22
C LYS A 8 -13.45 14.30 -17.16
N LYS A 9 -13.74 13.93 -15.91
CA LYS A 9 -13.64 14.80 -14.73
C LYS A 9 -12.16 15.03 -14.39
N PRO A 10 -11.70 16.28 -14.17
CA PRO A 10 -10.29 16.55 -13.91
C PRO A 10 -9.85 16.02 -12.54
N SER A 11 -8.80 15.19 -12.58
CA SER A 11 -8.04 14.66 -11.45
C SER A 11 -7.49 15.81 -10.60
N LYS A 12 -7.95 15.91 -9.35
CA LYS A 12 -7.42 16.87 -8.37
C LYS A 12 -6.07 16.37 -7.86
N LEU A 13 -5.07 17.21 -8.05
CA LEU A 13 -3.70 17.16 -7.55
C LEU A 13 -3.66 16.77 -6.06
N LYS A 14 -3.17 15.57 -5.73
CA LYS A 14 -2.94 15.10 -4.35
C LYS A 14 -1.60 15.66 -3.84
N LYS A 15 -1.63 16.40 -2.72
CA LYS A 15 -0.44 16.93 -2.05
C LYS A 15 0.09 15.87 -1.07
N PHE A 16 1.34 15.44 -1.25
CA PHE A 16 2.03 14.50 -0.36
C PHE A 16 2.75 15.26 0.77
N ALA A 17 2.67 14.75 1.99
CA ALA A 17 3.52 15.17 3.10
C ALA A 17 4.34 13.98 3.57
N ALA A 18 5.64 13.98 3.26
CA ALA A 18 6.61 13.04 3.83
C ALA A 18 7.14 13.64 5.13
N PHE A 19 7.00 12.92 6.24
CA PHE A 19 7.59 13.32 7.53
C PHE A 19 8.69 12.32 7.89
N VAL A 20 9.93 12.79 7.97
CA VAL A 20 11.11 12.02 8.38
C VAL A 20 11.51 12.52 9.77
N PHE A 21 11.46 11.66 10.78
CA PHE A 21 12.05 11.93 12.09
C PHE A 21 13.39 11.20 12.22
N LEU A 22 14.44 11.97 12.48
CA LEU A 22 15.78 11.48 12.80
C LEU A 22 16.01 11.62 14.30
N PHE A 23 15.94 10.51 15.04
CA PHE A 23 16.66 10.36 16.30
C PHE A 23 17.41 9.03 16.25
N GLY A 24 18.70 9.09 16.62
CA GLY A 24 19.69 8.04 16.37
C GLY A 24 19.26 6.66 16.84
N GLY A 25 19.42 5.67 15.95
CA GLY A 25 19.20 4.26 16.28
C GLY A 25 17.88 3.68 15.77
N GLY A 26 17.57 3.89 14.48
CA GLY A 26 16.81 2.96 13.66
C GLY A 26 15.38 2.60 14.09
N LEU A 27 14.39 3.32 13.55
CA LEU A 27 13.15 2.72 13.08
C LEU A 27 12.60 3.57 11.92
N VAL A 28 12.60 3.02 10.69
CA VAL A 28 12.00 3.67 9.53
C VAL A 28 10.61 3.08 9.33
N VAL A 29 9.60 3.72 9.91
CA VAL A 29 8.19 3.39 9.65
C VAL A 29 7.75 4.19 8.42
N LEU A 30 7.86 3.59 7.23
CA LEU A 30 7.41 4.21 5.99
C LEU A 30 5.92 3.89 5.78
N GLY A 31 5.05 4.74 6.32
CA GLY A 31 3.61 4.66 6.11
C GLY A 31 3.17 5.44 4.87
N ALA A 32 2.44 4.82 3.95
CA ALA A 32 1.68 5.52 2.91
C ALA A 32 0.34 5.98 3.50
N LEU A 33 0.00 7.26 3.35
CA LEU A 33 -1.28 7.85 3.76
C LEU A 33 -2.20 7.96 2.54
N MET A 34 -3.26 7.16 2.46
CA MET A 34 -4.30 7.32 1.44
C MET A 34 -5.66 7.65 2.05
N GLU A 35 -6.34 8.66 1.47
CA GLU A 35 -7.69 9.08 1.86
C GLU A 35 -8.68 7.95 1.52
N GLY A 36 -9.09 7.22 2.53
CA GLY A 36 -10.15 6.21 2.47
C GLY A 36 -11.31 6.61 3.38
N SER A 37 -12.51 6.14 3.05
CA SER A 37 -13.68 6.08 3.93
C SER A 37 -13.27 5.73 5.39
N ASN A 38 -14.05 6.11 6.40
CA ASN A 38 -13.81 5.86 7.84
C ASN A 38 -13.52 4.38 8.23
N ASN A 39 -13.55 3.44 7.29
CA ASN A 39 -13.25 2.03 7.45
C ASN A 39 -12.00 1.62 6.68
N LEU A 40 -11.22 0.71 7.27
CA LEU A 40 -10.07 0.09 6.61
C LEU A 40 -10.48 -0.61 5.30
N PRO A 41 -9.69 -0.48 4.23
CA PRO A 41 -9.93 -1.25 3.02
C PRO A 41 -9.76 -2.75 3.28
N SER A 42 -10.49 -3.56 2.51
CA SER A 42 -10.28 -5.01 2.46
C SER A 42 -8.87 -5.31 1.92
N CYS A 43 -8.24 -6.38 2.40
CA CYS A 43 -6.96 -6.87 1.86
C CYS A 43 -7.02 -7.03 0.33
N GLU A 44 -8.13 -7.53 -0.21
CA GLU A 44 -8.31 -7.76 -1.65
C GLU A 44 -8.55 -6.49 -2.47
N SER A 45 -8.82 -5.36 -1.82
CA SER A 45 -9.18 -4.14 -2.52
C SER A 45 -8.03 -3.62 -3.40
N SER A 46 -8.41 -2.99 -4.51
CA SER A 46 -7.46 -2.29 -5.38
C SER A 46 -6.61 -1.27 -4.62
N ASP A 47 -7.22 -0.59 -3.65
CA ASP A 47 -6.55 0.45 -2.86
C ASP A 47 -5.48 -0.16 -1.96
N ALA A 48 -5.77 -1.27 -1.28
CA ALA A 48 -4.78 -1.98 -0.45
C ALA A 48 -3.62 -2.52 -1.31
N LYS A 49 -3.92 -3.14 -2.46
CA LYS A 49 -2.91 -3.69 -3.38
C LYS A 49 -2.03 -2.60 -4.00
N SER A 50 -2.63 -1.47 -4.39
CA SER A 50 -1.91 -0.31 -4.91
C SER A 50 -1.01 0.30 -3.83
N THR A 51 -1.52 0.46 -2.61
CA THR A 51 -0.75 1.00 -1.48
C THR A 51 0.40 0.10 -1.11
N LEU A 52 0.20 -1.23 -1.13
CA LEU A 52 1.25 -2.21 -0.88
C LEU A 52 2.34 -2.12 -1.95
N SER A 53 1.95 -2.06 -3.22
CA SER A 53 2.88 -1.91 -4.35
C SER A 53 3.70 -0.62 -4.22
N GLU A 54 3.05 0.49 -3.88
CA GLU A 54 3.70 1.77 -3.68
C GLU A 54 4.64 1.77 -2.47
N ALA A 55 4.22 1.17 -1.36
CA ALA A 55 5.05 1.01 -0.17
C ALA A 55 6.30 0.16 -0.46
N PHE A 56 6.13 -0.96 -1.18
CA PHE A 56 7.24 -1.82 -1.59
C PHE A 56 8.20 -1.08 -2.51
N ASN A 57 7.70 -0.47 -3.59
CA ASN A 57 8.52 0.26 -4.58
C ASN A 57 9.29 1.44 -3.95
N ASN A 58 8.75 2.03 -2.88
CA ASN A 58 9.40 3.12 -2.15
C ASN A 58 10.33 2.65 -1.02
N SER A 59 10.38 1.35 -0.73
CA SER A 59 11.28 0.80 0.28
C SER A 59 12.74 0.95 -0.14
N GLN A 60 13.64 1.06 0.85
CA GLN A 60 15.08 1.11 0.58
C GLN A 60 15.57 -0.15 -0.12
N PHE A 61 15.01 -1.31 0.23
CA PHE A 61 15.32 -2.59 -0.39
C PHE A 61 15.03 -2.58 -1.89
N ALA A 62 13.80 -2.22 -2.28
CA ALA A 62 13.40 -2.19 -3.68
C ALA A 62 14.26 -1.19 -4.49
N ARG A 63 14.53 0.00 -3.92
CA ARG A 63 15.37 1.02 -4.57
C ARG A 63 16.82 0.58 -4.75
N MET A 64 17.42 -0.04 -3.73
CA MET A 64 18.81 -0.52 -3.78
C MET A 64 18.99 -1.62 -4.83
N MET A 65 17.99 -2.50 -4.95
CA MET A 65 18.02 -3.64 -5.87
C MET A 65 17.40 -3.34 -7.24
N SER A 66 16.92 -2.10 -7.47
CA SER A 66 16.15 -1.72 -8.68
C SER A 66 14.94 -2.63 -8.96
N LEU A 67 14.30 -3.10 -7.90
CA LEU A 67 13.11 -3.96 -7.96
C LEU A 67 11.84 -3.10 -7.99
N GLY A 68 10.85 -3.60 -8.71
CA GLY A 68 9.51 -3.00 -8.74
C GLY A 68 8.44 -4.08 -8.78
N VAL A 69 7.33 -3.85 -8.07
CA VAL A 69 6.14 -4.69 -8.10
C VAL A 69 5.46 -4.57 -9.46
N VAL A 70 5.25 -5.71 -10.10
CA VAL A 70 4.47 -5.87 -11.33
C VAL A 70 3.02 -6.23 -10.99
N GLU A 71 2.83 -7.12 -10.01
CA GLU A 71 1.52 -7.64 -9.64
C GLU A 71 1.47 -8.02 -8.16
N VAL A 72 0.31 -7.83 -7.54
CA VAL A 72 -0.02 -8.34 -6.21
C VAL A 72 -1.16 -9.35 -6.35
N TYR A 73 -0.94 -10.57 -5.89
CA TYR A 73 -1.89 -11.68 -6.03
C TYR A 73 -1.92 -12.55 -4.77
N GLY A 74 -2.77 -13.58 -4.76
CA GLY A 74 -2.84 -14.54 -3.66
C GLY A 74 -3.17 -13.93 -2.31
N THR A 75 -3.88 -12.79 -2.31
CA THR A 75 -4.11 -12.03 -1.10
C THR A 75 -5.07 -12.79 -0.17
N LYS A 76 -4.83 -12.66 1.14
CA LYS A 76 -5.58 -13.35 2.19
C LYS A 76 -5.62 -12.51 3.45
N THR A 77 -6.81 -12.38 4.04
CA THR A 77 -6.97 -11.77 5.36
C THR A 77 -6.64 -12.79 6.46
N ILE A 78 -5.72 -12.43 7.36
CA ILE A 78 -5.35 -13.23 8.53
C ILE A 78 -6.13 -12.77 9.76
N THR A 79 -6.29 -11.46 9.93
CA THR A 79 -7.06 -10.88 11.02
C THR A 79 -7.75 -9.63 10.53
N SER A 80 -8.98 -9.40 10.97
CA SER A 80 -9.73 -8.20 10.64
C SER A 80 -10.46 -7.67 11.87
N SER A 81 -10.26 -6.39 12.13
CA SER A 81 -10.87 -5.63 13.22
C SER A 81 -11.16 -4.21 12.75
N PRO A 82 -11.94 -3.41 13.48
CA PRO A 82 -12.23 -2.03 13.09
C PRO A 82 -10.99 -1.12 12.98
N GLU A 83 -9.90 -1.47 13.65
CA GLU A 83 -8.67 -0.64 13.74
C GLU A 83 -7.47 -1.25 13.01
N LEU A 84 -7.51 -2.55 12.71
CA LEU A 84 -6.41 -3.30 12.12
C LEU A 84 -6.92 -4.41 11.19
N ASN A 85 -6.41 -4.45 9.97
CA ASN A 85 -6.43 -5.63 9.11
C ASN A 85 -5.01 -6.14 8.92
N THR A 86 -4.79 -7.43 9.19
CA THR A 86 -3.53 -8.12 8.88
C THR A 86 -3.78 -9.06 7.71
N CYS A 87 -2.93 -8.96 6.70
CA CYS A 87 -3.09 -9.58 5.41
C CYS A 87 -1.79 -10.27 4.98
N GLU A 88 -1.91 -11.27 4.12
CA GLU A 88 -0.81 -11.89 3.40
C GLU A 88 -1.06 -11.74 1.90
N ALA A 89 0.00 -11.63 1.11
CA ALA A 89 -0.07 -11.65 -0.34
C ALA A 89 1.24 -12.16 -0.94
N SER A 90 1.21 -12.53 -2.20
CA SER A 90 2.40 -12.73 -3.02
C SER A 90 2.55 -11.56 -3.98
N ILE A 91 3.78 -11.09 -4.19
CA ILE A 91 4.09 -10.01 -5.13
C ILE A 91 5.04 -10.53 -6.20
N THR A 92 4.71 -10.28 -7.47
CA THR A 92 5.59 -10.53 -8.61
C THR A 92 6.44 -9.29 -8.86
N LEU A 93 7.75 -9.47 -8.98
CA LEU A 93 8.71 -8.41 -9.23
C LEU A 93 9.11 -8.33 -10.71
N ASN A 94 9.66 -7.18 -11.11
CA ASN A 94 10.14 -6.92 -12.48
C ASN A 94 11.30 -7.83 -12.95
N ASN A 95 11.92 -8.59 -12.04
CA ASN A 95 12.92 -9.61 -12.35
C ASN A 95 12.31 -11.03 -12.46
N ALA A 96 10.98 -11.15 -12.53
CA ALA A 96 10.21 -12.39 -12.55
C ALA A 96 10.32 -13.26 -11.28
N GLN A 97 10.89 -12.74 -10.19
CA GLN A 97 10.81 -13.39 -8.88
C GLN A 97 9.48 -13.04 -8.20
N SER A 98 8.95 -14.00 -7.44
CA SER A 98 7.83 -13.77 -6.54
C SER A 98 8.32 -13.82 -5.10
N VAL A 99 7.82 -12.92 -4.26
CA VAL A 99 8.07 -12.96 -2.82
C VAL A 99 6.74 -12.88 -2.08
N ASP A 100 6.66 -13.60 -0.97
CA ASP A 100 5.50 -13.54 -0.09
C ASP A 100 5.69 -12.41 0.92
N VAL A 101 4.62 -11.68 1.21
CA VAL A 101 4.63 -10.55 2.12
C VAL A 101 3.49 -10.66 3.13
N SER A 102 3.78 -10.25 4.36
CA SER A 102 2.77 -9.92 5.37
C SER A 102 2.59 -8.41 5.36
N TYR A 103 1.36 -7.91 5.39
CA TYR A 103 1.10 -6.48 5.49
C TYR A 103 -0.06 -6.16 6.43
N ARG A 104 0.03 -4.99 7.07
CA ARG A 104 -0.90 -4.52 8.09
C ARG A 104 -1.45 -3.17 7.68
N LEU A 105 -2.78 -3.06 7.67
CA LEU A 105 -3.53 -1.83 7.47
C LEU A 105 -4.00 -1.35 8.84
N GLU A 106 -3.46 -0.25 9.33
CA GLU A 106 -3.78 0.33 10.65
C GLU A 106 -4.50 1.65 10.48
N LYS A 107 -5.64 1.80 11.17
CA LYS A 107 -6.40 3.05 11.15
C LYS A 107 -5.69 4.11 11.98
N ARG A 108 -5.58 5.31 11.44
CA ARG A 108 -5.02 6.48 12.13
C ARG A 108 -6.11 7.39 12.67
N SER A 109 -5.75 8.22 13.65
CA SER A 109 -6.65 9.19 14.29
C SER A 109 -7.16 10.30 13.35
N ASP A 110 -6.47 10.51 12.23
CA ASP A 110 -6.82 11.48 11.17
C ASP A 110 -7.83 10.91 10.16
N GLY A 111 -8.32 9.69 10.36
CA GLY A 111 -9.25 9.00 9.46
C GLY A 111 -8.56 8.33 8.26
N MET A 112 -7.25 8.48 8.13
CA MET A 112 -6.44 7.77 7.14
C MET A 112 -6.09 6.37 7.65
N TYR A 113 -5.45 5.57 6.81
CA TYR A 113 -4.80 4.35 7.25
C TYR A 113 -3.30 4.37 6.91
N MET A 114 -2.54 3.59 7.67
CA MET A 114 -1.13 3.32 7.45
C MET A 114 -0.98 1.88 6.98
N LEU A 115 -0.22 1.67 5.92
CA LEU A 115 0.21 0.33 5.49
C LEU A 115 1.66 0.10 5.92
N THR A 116 1.90 -1.01 6.61
CA THR A 116 3.25 -1.54 6.86
C THR A 116 3.34 -2.94 6.27
N PHE A 117 4.51 -3.34 5.78
CA PHE A 117 4.71 -4.67 5.20
C PHE A 117 6.06 -5.25 5.60
N GLU A 118 6.14 -6.58 5.58
CA GLU A 118 7.33 -7.39 5.82
C GLU A 118 7.41 -8.46 4.74
N VAL A 119 8.60 -8.67 4.19
CA VAL A 119 8.87 -9.78 3.27
C VAL A 119 9.08 -11.04 4.11
N LYS A 120 8.43 -12.13 3.74
CA LYS A 120 8.58 -13.43 4.39
C LYS A 120 9.80 -14.15 3.82
N ASP A 121 10.57 -14.79 4.70
CA ASP A 121 11.70 -15.66 4.34
C ASP A 121 11.25 -17.01 3.75
#